data_AF-A0A3N5END2-F1
#
_entry.id   AF-A0A3N5END2-F1
#
_cell.length_a   1.000
_cell.length_b   1.000
_cell.length_c   1.000
_cell.angle_alpha   90.00
_cell.angle_beta   90.00
_cell.angle_gamma   90.00
#
_symmetry.space_group_name_H-M   'P 1'
#
loop_
_entity.id
_entity.type
_entity.pdbx_description
1 polymer ?
#
loop_
_entity_poly.entity_id
_entity_poly.type
_entity_poly.pdbx_seq_one_letter_code
_entity_poly.pdbx_strand_id
1 'polypeptide(L)'
;MAGPDDDAIDALWFDGLGTRPRPVTVRVARAPDGPELRVDVPGEPTRTVPGRDVDWPSRWSARGGPARLSVGVRGLGSLQVDRPDAWQRACDAAGLRPGIAALMQTRWSVLLGAAALCVAFVLVLHRFGMPWVGEQVARHVPLDWELAVSEEVL
;
A
#
# COMPACT_ATOMS: atom_id res chain seq x y z
N MET A 1 4.82 25.16 20.19
CA MET A 1 3.53 24.89 20.86
C MET A 1 2.46 24.89 19.78
N ALA A 2 2.11 23.72 19.24
CA ALA A 2 0.95 23.61 18.36
C ALA A 2 -0.30 23.75 19.22
N GLY A 3 -1.21 24.64 18.85
CA GLY A 3 -2.42 24.91 19.62
C GLY A 3 -3.33 23.68 19.69
N PRO A 4 -4.20 23.57 20.71
CA PRO A 4 -5.08 22.42 20.92
C PRO A 4 -6.13 22.20 19.82
N ASP A 5 -6.27 23.11 18.85
CA ASP A 5 -7.33 23.10 17.84
C ASP A 5 -6.90 22.69 16.42
N ASP A 6 -5.60 22.53 16.13
CA ASP A 6 -5.14 22.29 14.75
C ASP A 6 -5.39 20.85 14.23
N ASP A 7 -5.75 19.91 15.09
CA ASP A 7 -6.00 18.50 14.74
C ASP A 7 -7.44 18.03 15.04
N ALA A 8 -8.37 18.97 15.25
CA ALA A 8 -9.79 18.65 15.38
C ALA A 8 -10.39 18.23 14.03
N ILE A 9 -10.92 17.01 13.98
CA ILE A 9 -11.51 16.44 12.77
C ILE A 9 -12.99 16.17 13.04
N ASP A 10 -13.86 16.73 12.21
CA ASP A 10 -15.28 16.44 12.28
C ASP A 10 -15.58 15.02 11.77
N ALA A 11 -16.41 14.31 12.51
CA ALA A 11 -16.81 12.95 12.21
C ALA A 11 -18.25 12.69 12.64
N LEU A 12 -18.81 11.60 12.15
CA LEU A 12 -20.12 11.07 12.51
C LEU A 12 -19.92 9.77 13.29
N TRP A 13 -20.45 9.73 14.51
CA TRP A 13 -20.43 8.55 15.36
C TRP A 13 -21.67 7.69 15.14
N PHE A 14 -21.44 6.41 14.86
CA PHE A 14 -22.48 5.38 14.77
C PHE A 14 -22.31 4.40 15.93
N ASP A 15 -23.24 4.42 16.87
CA ASP A 15 -23.23 3.58 18.09
C ASP A 15 -23.78 2.15 17.85
N GLY A 16 -24.30 1.85 16.66
CA GLY A 16 -24.92 0.58 16.32
C GLY A 16 -26.28 0.33 17.02
N LEU A 17 -26.71 1.24 17.89
CA LEU A 17 -27.97 1.18 18.62
C LEU A 17 -29.05 2.06 17.96
N GLY A 18 -28.65 3.05 17.16
CA GLY A 18 -29.55 3.90 16.39
C GLY A 18 -29.10 4.12 14.95
N THR A 19 -30.06 4.36 14.05
CA THR A 19 -29.82 4.70 12.64
C THR A 19 -29.32 6.14 12.45
N ARG A 20 -29.42 7.00 13.47
CA ARG A 20 -29.02 8.40 13.39
C ARG A 20 -27.56 8.57 13.83
N PRO A 21 -26.66 9.01 12.94
CA PRO A 21 -25.32 9.38 13.35
C PRO A 21 -25.33 10.59 14.28
N ARG A 22 -24.41 10.61 15.24
CA ARG A 22 -24.17 11.78 16.10
C ARG A 22 -22.96 12.55 15.59
N PRO A 23 -23.04 13.88 15.39
CA PRO A 23 -21.87 14.67 15.05
C PRO A 23 -20.89 14.69 16.23
N VAL A 24 -19.63 14.37 15.97
CA VAL A 24 -18.56 14.33 16.97
C VAL A 24 -17.30 14.94 16.40
N THR A 25 -16.45 15.46 17.27
CA THR A 25 -15.12 15.92 16.89
C THR A 25 -14.10 14.93 17.42
N VAL A 26 -13.22 14.44 16.55
CA VAL A 26 -12.19 13.46 16.91
C VAL A 26 -10.80 14.07 16.82
N ARG A 27 -9.92 13.64 17.73
CA ARG A 27 -8.52 14.04 17.79
C ARG A 27 -7.66 12.81 18.02
N VAL A 28 -6.61 12.65 17.22
CA VAL A 28 -5.63 11.59 17.42
C VAL A 28 -4.50 12.16 18.27
N ALA A 29 -4.34 11.66 19.49
CA ALA A 29 -3.32 12.11 20.43
C ALA A 29 -2.23 11.05 20.62
N ARG A 30 -1.03 11.51 20.97
CA ARG A 30 0.08 10.63 21.34
C ARG A 30 -0.02 10.29 22.82
N ALA A 31 -0.08 9.01 23.18
CA ALA A 31 -0.01 8.54 24.55
C ALA A 31 1.25 7.67 24.79
N PRO A 32 1.66 7.45 26.06
CA PRO A 32 2.82 6.62 26.39
C PRO A 32 2.72 5.19 25.85
N ASP A 33 1.50 4.64 25.82
CA ASP A 33 1.20 3.26 25.39
C ASP A 33 0.87 3.15 23.88
N GLY A 34 1.05 4.23 23.12
CA GLY A 34 0.72 4.31 21.70
C GLY A 34 -0.25 5.45 21.36
N PRO A 35 -0.68 5.58 20.11
CA PRO A 35 -1.68 6.58 19.73
C PRO A 35 -3.02 6.29 20.41
N GLU A 36 -3.72 7.32 20.86
CA GLU A 36 -5.06 7.25 21.42
C GLU A 36 -6.02 8.14 20.62
N LEU A 37 -7.28 7.76 20.60
CA LEU A 37 -8.33 8.52 19.93
C LEU A 37 -9.20 9.20 20.98
N ARG A 38 -9.26 10.53 20.93
CA ARG A 38 -10.14 11.34 21.77
C ARG A 38 -11.36 11.72 20.94
N VAL A 39 -12.54 11.37 21.44
CA VAL A 39 -13.83 11.63 20.80
C VAL A 39 -14.58 12.61 21.67
N ASP A 40 -14.83 13.80 21.14
CA ASP A 40 -15.62 14.83 21.80
C ASP A 40 -17.02 14.84 21.21
N VAL A 41 -18.02 14.60 22.05
CA VAL A 41 -19.43 14.63 21.67
C VAL A 41 -20.01 15.90 22.27
N PRO A 42 -20.68 16.76 21.47
CA PRO A 42 -21.25 18.00 21.99
C PRO A 42 -22.18 17.74 23.19
N GLY A 43 -21.81 18.25 24.36
CA GLY A 43 -22.59 18.11 25.60
C GLY A 43 -22.28 16.86 26.45
N GLU A 44 -21.32 16.03 26.06
CA GLU A 44 -20.82 14.90 26.87
C GLU A 44 -19.32 15.08 27.19
N PRO A 45 -18.79 14.42 28.23
CA PRO A 45 -17.35 14.41 28.47
C PRO A 45 -16.60 13.75 27.31
N THR A 46 -15.45 14.33 26.94
CA THR A 46 -14.55 13.76 25.94
C THR A 46 -14.15 12.33 26.32
N ARG A 47 -14.39 11.40 25.41
CA ARG A 47 -14.08 9.99 25.59
C ARG A 47 -12.71 9.67 25.02
N THR A 48 -11.83 9.13 25.84
CA THR A 48 -10.51 8.65 25.39
C THR A 48 -10.59 7.15 25.10
N VAL A 49 -10.28 6.78 23.86
CA VAL A 49 -10.22 5.40 23.39
C VAL A 49 -8.76 5.01 23.18
N PRO A 50 -8.27 3.94 23.81
CA PRO A 50 -6.90 3.48 23.61
C PRO A 50 -6.74 2.95 22.18
N GLY A 51 -5.59 3.19 21.55
CA GLY A 51 -5.38 2.82 20.15
C GLY A 51 -5.51 1.34 19.83
N ARG A 52 -5.40 0.44 20.82
CA ARG A 52 -5.64 -1.01 20.64
C ARG A 52 -7.09 -1.36 20.30
N ASP A 53 -8.03 -0.49 20.69
CA ASP A 53 -9.47 -0.66 20.46
C ASP A 53 -9.94 0.18 19.27
N VAL A 54 -9.02 0.84 18.56
CA VAL A 54 -9.28 1.57 17.32
C VAL A 54 -8.77 0.75 16.15
N ASP A 55 -9.64 0.46 15.19
CA ASP A 55 -9.26 -0.17 13.94
C ASP A 55 -8.68 0.89 13.00
N TRP A 56 -7.35 1.06 13.07
CA TRP A 56 -6.64 2.07 12.31
C TRP A 56 -6.64 1.71 10.82
N PRO A 57 -7.32 2.49 9.96
CA PRO A 57 -7.38 2.18 8.55
C PRO A 57 -6.00 2.30 7.90
N SER A 58 -5.74 1.45 6.90
CA SER A 58 -4.49 1.46 6.15
C SER A 58 -4.27 2.81 5.46
N ARG A 59 -3.06 3.39 5.56
CA ARG A 59 -2.68 4.61 4.82
C ARG A 59 -2.88 4.40 3.31
N TRP A 60 -3.57 5.33 2.66
CA TRP A 60 -3.70 5.38 1.20
C TRP A 60 -2.59 6.25 0.60
N SER A 61 -2.24 5.95 -0.66
CA SER A 61 -1.35 6.82 -1.43
C SER A 61 -2.04 8.15 -1.74
N ALA A 62 -1.28 9.23 -1.85
CA ALA A 62 -1.77 10.57 -2.18
C ALA A 62 -2.53 10.65 -3.51
N ARG A 63 -2.50 9.59 -4.34
CA ARG A 63 -3.09 9.56 -5.68
C ARG A 63 -4.48 8.93 -5.75
N GLY A 64 -5.09 8.54 -4.62
CA GLY A 64 -6.42 7.94 -4.61
C GLY A 64 -6.89 7.47 -3.24
N GLY A 65 -7.14 8.41 -2.33
CA GLY A 65 -7.81 8.13 -1.05
C GLY A 65 -9.34 8.01 -1.22
N PRO A 66 -10.03 7.27 -0.34
CA PRO A 66 -11.48 7.25 -0.31
C PRO A 66 -12.03 8.65 0.00
N ALA A 67 -13.22 9.00 -0.52
CA ALA A 67 -13.86 10.28 -0.22
C ALA A 67 -14.36 10.38 1.23
N ARG A 68 -14.56 9.22 1.88
CA ARG A 68 -15.07 9.10 3.24
C ARG A 68 -14.43 7.89 3.90
N LEU A 69 -14.04 8.05 5.16
CA LEU A 69 -13.33 7.04 5.91
C LEU A 69 -14.22 6.49 7.02
N SER A 70 -14.32 5.17 7.14
CA SER A 70 -14.95 4.52 8.29
C SER A 70 -13.85 3.93 9.18
N VAL A 71 -13.87 4.27 10.46
CA VAL A 71 -12.94 3.81 11.50
C VAL A 71 -13.73 3.02 12.52
N GLY A 72 -13.43 1.72 12.66
CA GLY A 72 -14.07 0.88 13.67
C GLY A 72 -13.53 1.19 15.07
N VAL A 73 -14.41 1.25 16.06
CA VAL A 73 -14.02 1.34 17.47
C VAL A 73 -14.60 0.14 18.21
N ARG A 74 -13.72 -0.74 18.70
CA ARG A 74 -14.09 -2.04 19.25
C ARG A 74 -15.01 -1.87 20.46
N GLY A 75 -16.21 -2.45 20.35
CA GLY A 75 -17.24 -2.39 21.39
C GLY A 75 -17.97 -1.05 21.54
N LEU A 76 -17.62 -0.05 20.73
CA LEU A 76 -18.17 1.31 20.81
C LEU A 76 -18.86 1.76 19.52
N GLY A 77 -18.57 1.14 18.38
CA GLY A 77 -19.26 1.35 17.11
C GLY A 77 -18.31 1.72 15.98
N SER A 78 -18.73 2.63 15.10
CA SER A 78 -17.90 3.12 13.99
C SER A 78 -17.97 4.63 13.85
N LEU A 79 -16.82 5.23 13.58
CA LEU A 79 -16.65 6.63 13.25
C LEU A 79 -16.58 6.80 11.74
N GLN A 80 -17.27 7.80 11.21
CA GLN A 80 -17.22 8.15 9.81
C GLN A 80 -16.64 9.56 9.66
N VAL A 81 -15.49 9.65 9.01
CA VAL A 81 -14.74 10.89 8.83
C VAL A 81 -14.87 11.33 7.38
N ASP A 82 -15.34 12.57 7.16
CA ASP A 82 -15.51 13.14 5.83
C ASP A 82 -14.22 13.79 5.28
N ARG A 83 -13.21 14.01 6.13
CA ARG A 83 -11.88 14.54 5.74
C ARG A 83 -10.74 13.53 5.98
N PRO A 84 -10.57 12.56 5.08
CA PRO A 84 -9.54 11.53 5.22
C PRO A 84 -8.11 12.10 5.19
N ASP A 85 -7.87 13.21 4.48
CA ASP A 85 -6.57 13.90 4.46
C ASP A 85 -6.18 14.44 5.85
N ALA A 86 -7.14 15.03 6.56
CA ALA A 86 -6.95 15.57 7.89
C ALA A 86 -6.72 14.45 8.91
N TRP A 87 -7.46 13.35 8.78
CA TRP A 87 -7.25 12.14 9.56
C TRP A 87 -5.85 11.56 9.40
N GLN A 88 -5.36 11.46 8.16
CA GLN A 88 -4.03 10.92 7.89
C GLN A 88 -2.94 11.84 8.48
N ARG A 89 -3.08 13.17 8.37
CA ARG A 89 -2.16 14.13 9.00
C ARG A 89 -2.13 14.00 10.53
N ALA A 90 -3.28 13.87 11.18
CA ALA A 90 -3.35 13.65 12.62
C ALA A 90 -2.73 12.31 13.04
N CYS A 91 -2.93 11.24 12.25
CA CYS A 91 -2.28 9.95 12.47
C CYS A 91 -0.75 10.03 12.31
N ASP A 92 -0.27 10.77 11.32
CA ASP A 92 1.15 11.00 11.07
C ASP A 92 1.77 11.81 12.23
N ALA A 93 1.09 12.85 12.70
CA ALA A 93 1.50 13.66 13.85
C ALA A 93 1.53 12.83 15.17
N ALA A 94 0.59 11.91 15.34
CA ALA A 94 0.58 10.97 16.47
C ALA A 94 1.64 9.87 16.38
N GLY A 95 2.33 9.76 15.24
CA GLY A 95 3.42 8.81 15.03
C GLY A 95 2.96 7.39 14.71
N LEU A 96 1.77 7.22 14.13
CA LEU A 96 1.36 5.91 13.60
C LEU A 96 2.40 5.43 12.57
N ARG A 97 2.91 4.22 12.77
CA ARG A 97 3.86 3.61 11.83
C ARG A 97 3.11 3.09 10.59
N PRO A 98 3.69 3.21 9.38
CA PRO A 98 3.05 2.72 8.17
C PRO A 98 2.85 1.20 8.25
N GLY A 99 1.65 0.74 7.89
CA GLY A 99 1.36 -0.68 7.76
C GLY A 99 2.20 -1.31 6.65
N ILE A 100 2.67 -2.53 6.88
CA ILE A 100 3.53 -3.31 5.96
C ILE A 100 2.89 -3.44 4.56
N ALA A 101 1.55 -3.41 4.47
CA ALA A 101 0.81 -3.44 3.21
C ALA A 101 1.16 -2.28 2.26
N ALA A 102 1.36 -1.06 2.77
CA ALA A 102 1.74 0.09 1.95
C ALA A 102 3.18 -0.04 1.42
N LEU A 103 4.08 -0.66 2.20
CA LEU A 103 5.43 -1.00 1.74
C LEU A 103 5.41 -2.10 0.68
N MET A 104 4.42 -3.00 0.72
CA MET A 104 4.28 -4.07 -0.25
C MET A 104 4.03 -3.51 -1.66
N GLN A 105 3.16 -2.51 -1.81
CA GLN A 105 2.75 -1.96 -3.11
C GLN A 105 3.93 -1.36 -3.90
N THR A 106 4.89 -0.73 -3.22
CA THR A 106 6.12 -0.22 -3.84
C THR A 106 7.05 -1.35 -4.29
N ARG A 107 7.08 -2.48 -3.56
CA ARG A 107 7.94 -3.62 -3.88
C ARG A 107 7.47 -4.39 -5.12
N TRP A 108 6.17 -4.46 -5.38
CA TRP A 108 5.62 -5.09 -6.59
C TRP A 108 6.02 -4.34 -7.86
N SER A 109 5.95 -3.01 -7.85
CA SER A 109 6.38 -2.19 -8.99
C SER A 109 7.88 -2.35 -9.28
N VAL A 110 8.72 -2.45 -8.24
CA VAL A 110 10.15 -2.73 -8.39
C VAL A 110 10.38 -4.13 -8.96
N LEU A 111 9.64 -5.13 -8.49
CA LEU A 111 9.74 -6.51 -9.00
C LEU A 111 9.36 -6.59 -10.48
N LEU A 112 8.26 -5.91 -10.86
CA LEU A 112 7.81 -5.81 -12.26
C LEU A 112 8.83 -5.07 -13.13
N GLY A 113 9.40 -3.97 -12.63
CA GLY A 113 10.45 -3.23 -13.33
C GLY A 113 11.69 -4.10 -13.58
N ALA A 114 12.15 -4.84 -12.56
CA ALA A 114 13.27 -5.75 -12.68
C ALA A 114 12.97 -6.91 -13.67
N ALA A 115 11.77 -7.49 -13.61
CA ALA A 115 11.35 -8.54 -14.53
C ALA A 115 11.31 -8.03 -15.98
N ALA A 116 10.75 -6.84 -16.22
CA ALA A 116 10.71 -6.21 -17.54
C ALA A 116 12.14 -5.95 -18.07
N LEU A 117 13.06 -5.52 -17.21
CA LEU A 117 14.46 -5.32 -17.57
C LEU A 117 15.13 -6.64 -18.00
N CYS A 118 14.90 -7.74 -17.25
CA CYS A 118 15.41 -9.06 -17.63
C CYS A 118 14.84 -9.53 -18.99
N VAL A 119 13.54 -9.34 -19.23
CA VAL A 119 12.92 -9.70 -20.52
C VAL A 119 13.52 -8.87 -21.66
N ALA A 120 13.67 -7.55 -21.46
CA ALA A 120 14.29 -6.67 -22.44
C ALA A 120 15.74 -7.10 -22.74
N PHE A 121 16.51 -7.45 -21.71
CA PHE A 121 17.87 -7.97 -21.86
C PHE A 121 17.92 -9.25 -22.70
N VAL A 122 17.03 -10.21 -22.44
CA VAL A 122 16.92 -11.44 -23.22
C VAL A 122 16.54 -11.16 -24.68
N LEU A 123 15.58 -10.25 -24.92
CA LEU A 123 15.15 -9.88 -26.27
C LEU A 123 16.28 -9.20 -27.05
N VAL A 124 17.04 -8.31 -26.41
CA VAL A 124 18.22 -7.67 -27.02
C VAL A 124 19.26 -8.75 -27.35
N LEU A 125 19.57 -9.63 -26.40
CA LEU A 125 20.52 -10.72 -26.63
C LEU A 125 20.06 -11.66 -27.75
N HIS A 126 18.77 -11.95 -27.85
CA HIS A 126 18.22 -12.79 -28.91
C HIS A 126 18.27 -12.09 -30.28
N ARG A 127 17.90 -10.80 -30.33
CA ARG A 127 17.87 -9.99 -31.56
C ARG A 127 19.28 -9.75 -32.11
N PHE A 128 20.26 -9.50 -31.23
CA PHE A 128 21.62 -9.16 -31.60
C PHE A 128 22.60 -10.35 -31.53
N GLY A 129 22.27 -11.42 -30.80
CA GLY A 129 23.10 -12.62 -30.67
C GLY A 129 22.87 -13.68 -31.77
N MET A 130 21.65 -13.81 -32.29
CA MET A 130 21.32 -14.73 -33.40
C MET A 130 22.16 -14.55 -34.68
N PRO A 131 22.46 -13.33 -35.18
CA PRO A 131 23.33 -13.21 -36.36
C PRO A 131 24.77 -13.70 -36.08
N TRP A 132 25.25 -13.63 -34.83
CA TRP A 132 26.61 -14.03 -34.46
C TRP A 132 26.74 -15.55 -34.27
N VAL A 133 25.70 -16.22 -33.75
CA VAL A 133 25.69 -17.68 -33.57
C VAL A 133 25.64 -18.40 -34.92
N GLY A 134 24.85 -17.90 -35.89
CA GLY A 134 24.81 -18.48 -37.24
C GLY A 134 26.16 -18.44 -37.95
N GLU A 135 26.88 -17.32 -37.85
CA GLU A 135 28.17 -17.14 -38.51
C GLU A 135 29.33 -17.91 -37.86
N GLN A 136 29.25 -18.22 -36.55
CA GLN A 136 30.28 -19.00 -35.85
C GLN A 136 30.03 -20.51 -35.94
N VAL A 137 28.77 -20.95 -35.88
CA VAL A 137 28.42 -22.37 -36.04
C VAL A 137 28.72 -22.81 -37.48
N ALA A 138 28.42 -21.98 -38.49
CA ALA A 138 28.75 -22.27 -39.89
C ALA A 138 30.26 -22.46 -40.14
N ARG A 139 31.13 -21.88 -39.30
CA ARG A 139 32.59 -22.05 -39.39
C ARG A 139 33.11 -23.33 -38.73
N HIS A 140 32.27 -24.02 -37.95
CA HIS A 140 32.62 -25.25 -37.23
C HIS A 140 31.73 -26.44 -37.60
N VAL A 141 30.87 -26.35 -38.63
CA VAL A 141 30.23 -27.55 -39.19
C VAL A 141 31.30 -28.32 -39.95
N PRO A 142 31.80 -29.46 -39.42
CA PRO A 142 32.76 -30.28 -40.15
C PRO A 142 31.99 -31.01 -41.24
N LEU A 143 32.54 -31.01 -42.46
CA LEU A 143 32.03 -31.80 -43.59
C LEU A 143 31.88 -33.29 -43.26
N ASP A 144 32.45 -33.78 -42.16
CA ASP A 144 32.25 -35.13 -41.62
C ASP A 144 30.79 -35.46 -41.31
N TRP A 145 29.96 -34.47 -40.96
CA TRP A 145 28.56 -34.72 -40.64
C TRP A 145 27.71 -35.02 -41.89
N GLU A 146 28.05 -34.43 -43.04
CA GLU A 146 27.35 -34.71 -44.30
C GLU A 146 27.63 -36.13 -44.81
N LEU A 147 28.82 -36.68 -44.50
CA LEU A 147 29.18 -38.05 -44.85
C LEU A 147 28.48 -39.08 -43.96
N ALA A 148 28.41 -38.84 -42.64
CA ALA A 148 27.75 -39.77 -41.72
C ALA A 148 26.24 -39.92 -41.98
N VAL A 149 25.55 -38.84 -42.38
CA VAL A 149 24.12 -38.89 -42.71
C VAL A 149 23.87 -39.58 -44.05
N SER A 150 24.81 -39.50 -44.99
CA SER A 150 24.69 -40.19 -46.28
C SER A 150 24.92 -41.71 -46.15
N GLU A 151 25.71 -42.13 -45.15
CA GLU A 151 26.01 -43.54 -44.89
C GLU A 151 24.89 -44.25 -44.10
N GLU A 152 24.07 -43.52 -43.34
CA GLU A 152 22.94 -44.08 -42.57
C GLU A 152 21.63 -44.20 -43.38
N VAL A 153 21.58 -43.66 -44.61
CA VAL A 153 20.37 -43.65 -45.47
C VAL A 153 20.47 -44.64 -46.65
N LEU A 154 21.57 -45.41 -46.76
CA LEU A 154 21.77 -46.45 -47.77
C LEU A 154 21.70 -47.85 -47.14
#